data_AF-A0AAQ1KGB1-F1
#
_entry.id   AF-A0AAQ1KGB1-F1
#
_cell.length_a   1.000
_cell.length_b   1.000
_cell.length_c   1.000
_cell.angle_alpha   90.00
_cell.angle_beta   90.00
_cell.angle_gamma   90.00
#
_symmetry.space_group_name_H-M   'P 1'
#
loop_
_entity.id
_entity.type
_entity.pdbx_description
1 polymer ?
#
loop_
_entity_poly.entity_id
_entity_poly.type
_entity_poly.pdbx_seq_one_letter_code
_entity_poly.pdbx_strand_id
1 'polypeptide(L)'
;GANLDGANLDGVASLWGCTGNRAEVKAIQADTWDVTYTATHMQIGCQFHTLAEWWAFGDDEIARMDSQALAWWKVWKPIIQKIVETSPAVPGVEKPAETEAAQEEQQ
;
A
#
# COMPACT_ATOMS: atom_id res chain seq x y z
N GLY A 1 7.43 6.66 -8.03
CA GLY A 1 6.95 6.98 -6.67
C GLY A 1 6.63 8.46 -6.58
N ALA A 2 5.71 8.86 -5.70
CA ALA A 2 5.47 10.26 -5.36
C ALA A 2 6.10 10.52 -3.98
N ASN A 3 7.03 11.47 -3.90
CA ASN A 3 7.53 11.95 -2.61
C ASN A 3 6.61 13.05 -2.12
N LEU A 4 5.97 12.84 -0.97
CA LEU A 4 5.12 13.84 -0.33
C LEU A 4 5.82 14.54 0.85
N ASP A 5 7.09 14.22 1.11
CA ASP A 5 7.89 14.96 2.09
C ASP A 5 7.99 16.42 1.66
N GLY A 6 7.56 17.31 2.56
CA GLY A 6 7.50 18.75 2.29
C GLY A 6 6.33 19.19 1.42
N ALA A 7 5.41 18.29 1.04
CA ALA A 7 4.18 18.70 0.37
C ALA A 7 3.35 19.58 1.32
N ASN A 8 3.02 20.80 0.86
CA ASN A 8 2.12 21.67 1.60
C ASN A 8 0.67 21.17 1.44
N LEU A 9 0.10 20.66 2.53
CA LEU A 9 -1.28 20.20 2.61
C LEU A 9 -2.16 21.13 3.46
N ASP A 10 -1.70 22.33 3.81
CA ASP A 10 -2.38 23.27 4.74
C ASP A 10 -3.77 23.70 4.26
N GLY A 11 -4.04 23.63 2.95
CA GLY A 11 -5.35 23.93 2.35
C GLY A 11 -6.30 22.73 2.24
N VAL A 12 -5.86 21.53 2.60
CA VAL A 12 -6.67 20.30 2.47
C VAL A 12 -7.54 20.16 3.70
N ALA A 13 -8.83 20.51 3.56
CA ALA A 13 -9.80 20.41 4.65
C ALA A 13 -10.11 18.95 5.07
N SER A 14 -9.93 17.98 4.17
CA SER A 14 -10.12 16.56 4.44
C SER A 14 -9.55 15.68 3.32
N LEU A 15 -8.95 14.54 3.67
CA LEU A 15 -8.60 13.43 2.76
C LEU A 15 -9.54 12.22 2.94
N TRP A 16 -10.67 12.41 3.64
CA TRP A 16 -11.66 11.35 3.82
C TRP A 16 -12.20 10.87 2.48
N GLY A 17 -12.12 9.55 2.24
CA GLY A 17 -12.56 8.94 0.98
C GLY A 17 -11.55 9.06 -0.17
N CYS A 18 -10.31 9.52 0.07
CA CYS A 18 -9.24 9.39 -0.92
C CYS A 18 -9.00 7.91 -1.25
N THR A 19 -9.36 7.50 -2.46
CA THR A 19 -9.13 6.14 -2.96
C THR A 19 -7.89 6.11 -3.86
N GLY A 20 -7.21 4.96 -3.91
CA GLY A 20 -6.14 4.75 -4.89
C GLY A 20 -6.61 4.93 -6.35
N ASN A 21 -5.65 5.04 -7.26
CA ASN A 21 -5.91 5.32 -8.68
C ASN A 21 -6.48 4.11 -9.48
N ARG A 22 -6.83 3.02 -8.79
CA ARG A 22 -7.43 1.78 -9.33
C ARG A 22 -6.52 0.98 -10.25
N ALA A 23 -5.27 1.42 -10.44
CA ALA A 23 -4.26 0.74 -11.23
C ALA A 23 -3.09 0.34 -10.33
N GLU A 24 -2.17 1.25 -10.05
CA GLU A 24 -0.98 1.02 -9.21
C GLU A 24 -1.31 0.98 -7.72
N VAL A 25 -2.30 1.76 -7.29
CA VAL A 25 -2.77 1.82 -5.91
C VAL A 25 -4.25 1.48 -5.88
N LYS A 26 -4.60 0.41 -5.16
CA LYS A 26 -5.97 -0.06 -4.99
C LYS A 26 -6.37 0.04 -3.53
N ALA A 27 -7.63 0.41 -3.29
CA ALA A 27 -8.18 0.59 -1.95
C ALA A 27 -9.45 -0.25 -1.78
N ILE A 28 -9.61 -0.84 -0.60
CA ILE A 28 -10.76 -1.65 -0.17
C ILE A 28 -11.24 -1.08 1.17
N GLN A 29 -12.54 -0.86 1.28
CA GLN A 29 -13.20 -0.51 2.54
C GLN A 29 -13.66 -1.81 3.19
N ALA A 30 -12.99 -2.23 4.27
CA ALA A 30 -13.19 -3.53 4.89
C ALA A 30 -13.58 -3.37 6.37
N ASP A 31 -14.81 -2.89 6.58
CA ASP A 31 -15.39 -2.65 7.91
C ASP A 31 -14.51 -1.71 8.77
N THR A 32 -13.86 -2.22 9.81
CA THR A 32 -13.07 -1.42 10.76
C THR A 32 -11.81 -0.80 10.15
N TRP A 33 -11.19 -1.46 9.17
CA TRP A 33 -9.93 -0.98 8.58
C TRP A 33 -10.00 -0.82 7.08
N ASP A 34 -9.43 0.29 6.62
CA ASP A 34 -9.10 0.49 5.21
C ASP A 34 -7.90 -0.38 4.83
N VAL A 35 -7.98 -0.98 3.65
CA VAL A 35 -6.88 -1.74 3.05
C VAL A 35 -6.46 -1.03 1.78
N THR A 36 -5.19 -0.66 1.69
CA THR A 36 -4.59 -0.10 0.48
C THR A 36 -3.43 -0.96 0.04
N TYR A 37 -3.35 -1.33 -1.23
CA TYR A 37 -2.27 -2.17 -1.73
C TYR A 37 -1.75 -1.72 -3.09
N THR A 38 -0.48 -2.02 -3.30
CA THR A 38 0.24 -1.89 -4.57
C THR A 38 0.60 -3.28 -5.09
N ALA A 39 1.37 -3.37 -6.17
CA ALA A 39 1.84 -4.65 -6.70
C ALA A 39 2.70 -5.46 -5.69
N THR A 40 3.29 -4.79 -4.69
CA THR A 40 4.26 -5.42 -3.77
C THR A 40 3.95 -5.21 -2.29
N HIS A 41 3.26 -4.13 -1.93
CA HIS A 41 3.01 -3.75 -0.54
C HIS A 41 1.52 -3.58 -0.25
N MET A 42 1.17 -3.69 1.02
CA MET A 42 -0.18 -3.46 1.52
C MET A 42 -0.13 -2.78 2.88
N GLN A 43 -1.00 -1.81 3.04
CA GLN A 43 -1.32 -1.13 4.28
C GLN A 43 -2.70 -1.56 4.76
N ILE A 44 -2.80 -1.92 6.04
CA ILE A 44 -4.08 -2.17 6.73
C ILE A 44 -4.07 -1.32 7.99
N GLY A 45 -4.97 -0.33 8.06
CA GLY A 45 -4.92 0.69 9.10
C GLY A 45 -3.54 1.37 9.13
N CYS A 46 -2.85 1.29 10.27
CA CYS A 46 -1.52 1.88 10.48
C CYS A 46 -0.34 0.97 10.14
N GLN A 47 -0.56 -0.30 9.81
CA GLN A 47 0.51 -1.27 9.55
C GLN A 47 0.83 -1.33 8.05
N PHE A 48 2.11 -1.23 7.69
CA PHE A 48 2.59 -1.24 6.31
C PHE A 48 3.64 -2.33 6.11
N HIS A 49 3.32 -3.32 5.28
CA HIS A 49 4.18 -4.48 5.03
C HIS A 49 4.10 -4.91 3.56
N THR A 50 5.01 -5.78 3.12
CA THR A 50 4.89 -6.44 1.82
C THR A 50 3.68 -7.37 1.79
N LEU A 51 3.16 -7.67 0.59
CA LEU A 51 2.11 -8.67 0.42
C LEU A 51 2.55 -10.04 0.98
N ALA A 52 3.80 -10.43 0.73
CA ALA A 52 4.34 -11.71 1.19
C ALA A 52 4.35 -11.82 2.72
N GLU A 53 4.79 -10.76 3.42
CA GLU A 53 4.76 -10.71 4.89
C GLU A 53 3.34 -10.82 5.43
N TRP A 54 2.38 -10.05 4.87
CA TRP A 54 0.99 -10.14 5.26
C TRP A 54 0.44 -11.57 5.18
N TRP A 55 0.78 -12.31 4.12
CA TRP A 55 0.33 -13.69 3.97
C TRP A 55 1.00 -14.66 4.93
N ALA A 56 2.24 -14.38 5.30
CA ALA A 56 3.06 -15.18 6.21
C ALA A 56 2.76 -14.95 7.70
N PHE A 57 2.19 -13.79 8.08
CA PHE A 57 1.92 -13.50 9.49
C PHE A 57 1.04 -14.55 10.17
N GLY A 58 1.50 -14.96 11.34
CA GLY A 58 0.75 -15.82 12.26
C GLY A 58 -0.23 -15.04 13.14
N ASP A 59 -1.13 -15.76 13.80
CA ASP A 59 -2.16 -15.18 14.68
C ASP A 59 -1.58 -14.26 15.78
N ASP A 60 -0.45 -14.65 16.38
CA ASP A 60 0.21 -13.87 17.44
C ASP A 60 0.76 -12.52 16.96
N GLU A 61 1.30 -12.48 15.74
CA GLU A 61 1.83 -11.24 15.16
C GLU A 61 0.70 -10.26 14.87
N ILE A 62 -0.40 -10.76 14.31
CA ILE A 62 -1.60 -9.98 14.04
C ILE A 62 -2.25 -9.48 15.33
N ALA A 63 -2.35 -10.33 16.36
CA ALA A 63 -2.93 -9.95 17.65
C ALA A 63 -2.14 -8.86 18.38
N ARG A 64 -0.84 -8.69 18.08
CA ARG A 64 -0.02 -7.61 18.62
C ARG A 64 -0.25 -6.26 17.94
N MET A 65 -0.83 -6.24 16.73
CA MET A 65 -1.06 -5.00 15.97
C MET A 65 -2.20 -4.18 16.56
N ASP A 66 -3.30 -4.82 16.95
CA ASP A 66 -4.43 -4.23 17.66
C ASP A 66 -5.24 -5.31 18.39
N SER A 67 -5.90 -4.93 19.48
CA SER A 67 -6.83 -5.79 20.25
C SER A 67 -7.92 -6.46 19.41
N GLN A 68 -8.39 -5.83 18.34
CA GLN A 68 -9.45 -6.33 17.46
C GLN A 68 -8.89 -6.95 16.15
N ALA A 69 -7.59 -6.81 15.88
CA ALA A 69 -6.98 -7.16 14.59
C ALA A 69 -7.15 -8.65 14.26
N LEU A 70 -6.94 -9.54 15.21
CA LEU A 70 -6.97 -10.99 14.94
C LEU A 70 -8.37 -11.46 14.52
N ALA A 71 -9.41 -11.00 15.20
CA ALA A 71 -10.79 -11.39 14.88
C ALA A 71 -11.18 -10.93 13.47
N TRP A 72 -10.81 -9.69 13.13
CA TRP A 72 -11.06 -9.13 11.81
C TRP A 72 -10.25 -9.84 10.72
N TRP A 73 -8.96 -10.11 10.98
CA TRP A 73 -8.07 -10.75 10.00
C TRP A 73 -8.56 -12.14 9.61
N LYS A 74 -9.11 -12.91 10.56
CA LYS A 74 -9.69 -14.23 10.28
C LYS A 74 -10.84 -14.19 9.27
N VAL A 75 -11.61 -13.11 9.26
CA VAL A 75 -12.71 -12.91 8.30
C VAL A 75 -12.18 -12.36 6.98
N TRP A 76 -11.35 -11.32 7.05
CA TRP A 76 -11.00 -10.52 5.88
C TRP A 76 -9.80 -11.04 5.10
N LYS A 77 -8.83 -11.74 5.73
CA LYS A 77 -7.65 -12.31 5.05
C LYS A 77 -8.02 -13.07 3.76
N PRO A 78 -8.91 -14.10 3.79
CA PRO A 78 -9.24 -14.84 2.57
C PRO A 78 -9.94 -13.99 1.51
N ILE A 79 -10.74 -13.01 1.92
CA ILE A 79 -11.45 -12.10 1.01
C ILE A 79 -10.45 -11.16 0.32
N ILE A 80 -9.56 -10.54 1.09
CA ILE A 80 -8.52 -9.64 0.57
C ILE A 80 -7.59 -10.41 -0.36
N GLN A 81 -7.15 -11.62 0.02
CA GLN A 81 -6.36 -12.48 -0.87
C GLN A 81 -7.07 -12.71 -2.20
N LYS A 82 -8.38 -13.01 -2.17
CA LYS A 82 -9.14 -13.23 -3.41
C LYS A 82 -9.27 -11.97 -4.26
N ILE A 83 -9.46 -10.81 -3.63
CA ILE A 83 -9.52 -9.53 -4.33
C ILE A 83 -8.17 -9.21 -4.98
N VAL A 84 -7.06 -9.38 -4.27
CA VAL A 84 -5.71 -9.13 -4.78
C VAL A 84 -5.40 -10.06 -5.96
N GLU A 85 -5.77 -11.34 -5.86
CA GLU A 85 -5.63 -12.30 -6.97
C GLU A 85 -6.47 -11.91 -8.20
N THR A 86 -7.73 -11.51 -7.98
CA THR A 86 -8.68 -11.20 -9.06
C THR A 86 -8.41 -9.82 -9.69
N SER A 87 -7.87 -8.90 -8.89
CA SER A 87 -7.63 -7.50 -9.24
C SER A 87 -6.24 -7.08 -8.77
N PRO A 88 -5.17 -7.65 -9.35
CA PRO A 88 -3.80 -7.29 -8.98
C PRO A 88 -3.53 -5.82 -9.33
N ALA A 89 -2.77 -5.13 -8.50
CA ALA A 89 -2.28 -3.79 -8.83
C ALA A 89 -1.16 -3.89 -9.86
N VAL A 90 -1.08 -2.92 -10.78
CA VAL A 90 0.01 -2.88 -11.76
C VAL A 90 1.26 -2.27 -11.11
N PRO A 91 2.47 -2.76 -11.42
CA PRO A 91 3.69 -2.08 -10.99
C PRO A 91 3.73 -0.66 -11.56
N GLY A 92 4.14 0.31 -10.73
CA GLY A 92 4.38 1.66 -11.21
C GLY A 92 5.57 1.72 -12.17
N VAL A 93 5.60 2.73 -13.04
CA VAL A 93 6.76 2.99 -13.90
C VAL A 93 7.97 3.31 -13.02
N GLU A 94 9.09 2.62 -13.23
CA GLU A 94 10.36 2.98 -12.59
C GLU A 94 10.70 4.43 -12.92
N LYS A 95 11.19 5.17 -11.92
CA LYS A 95 11.84 6.46 -12.17
C LYS A 95 12.93 6.18 -13.23
N PRO A 96 13.04 6.97 -14.32
CA PRO A 96 14.18 6.83 -15.20
C PRO A 96 15.42 6.88 -14.32
N ALA A 97 16.27 5.86 -14.41
CA ALA A 97 17.59 5.94 -13.83
C ALA A 97 18.19 7.25 -14.33
N GLU A 98 18.70 8.08 -13.42
CA GLU A 98 19.57 9.19 -13.78
C GLU A 98 20.84 8.59 -14.37
N THR A 99 20.74 8.11 -15.61
CA THR A 99 21.86 7.62 -16.39
C THR A 99 22.66 8.84 -16.81
N GLU A 100 23.68 9.16 -16.01
CA GLU A 100 25.02 9.42 -16.53
C GLU A 100 25.14 10.53 -17.59
N ALA A 101 24.39 11.64 -17.46
CA ALA A 101 24.62 12.86 -18.24
C ALA A 101 25.68 13.76 -17.56
N ALA A 102 26.84 13.18 -17.24
CA ALA A 102 28.02 13.93 -16.77
C ALA A 102 29.33 13.32 -17.30
N GLN A 103 29.29 12.70 -18.49
CA GLN A 103 30.49 12.27 -19.22
C GLN A 103 30.36 12.57 -20.72
N GLU A 104 30.14 13.83 -21.08
CA GLU A 104 30.38 14.31 -22.46
C GLU A 104 30.58 15.84 -22.45
N GLU A 105 31.54 16.32 -21.67
CA GLU A 105 32.12 17.68 -21.80
C GLU A 105 33.64 17.62 -22.08
N GLN A 106 34.10 16.52 -22.69
CA GLN A 106 35.48 16.37 -23.15
C GLN A 106 35.57 15.69 -24.53
N GLN A 107 34.92 16.26 -25.55
CA GLN A 107 35.27 16.06 -26.96
C GLN A 107 35.10 17.36 -27.74
#